data_AF-A0A507BCE9-F1
#
_entry.id   AF-A0A507BCE9-F1
#
_cell.length_a   1.000
_cell.length_b   1.000
_cell.length_c   1.000
_cell.angle_alpha   90.00
_cell.angle_beta   90.00
_cell.angle_gamma   90.00
#
_symmetry.space_group_name_H-M   'P 1'
#
loop_
_entity.id
_entity.type
_entity.pdbx_description
1 polymer ?
#
loop_
_entity_poly.entity_id
_entity_poly.type
_entity_poly.pdbx_seq_one_letter_code
_entity_poly.pdbx_strand_id
1 'polypeptide(L)'
;MKSFTLAIISTLAVLAATAPTAPAAPRAAPACNLFCPEGMRCVSFPSDGVSIEMCYKPLHCGGSYHIECIDGEVCIDDAGTECDPNSDTNCTGTCKPQPS
;
A
#
# COMPACT_ATOMS: atom_id res chain seq x y z
N MET A 1 -4.98 69.97 42.06
CA MET A 1 -4.81 69.72 40.61
C MET A 1 -4.03 68.43 40.46
N LYS A 2 -4.61 67.49 39.71
CA LYS A 2 -4.22 66.08 39.58
C LYS A 2 -2.95 65.91 38.73
N SER A 3 -2.12 64.93 39.07
CA SER A 3 -1.75 63.86 38.13
C SER A 3 -0.86 62.82 38.80
N PHE A 4 -1.48 61.68 39.14
CA PHE A 4 -0.78 60.41 39.32
C PHE A 4 -0.67 59.77 37.94
N THR A 5 0.54 59.69 37.38
CA THR A 5 0.77 59.03 36.10
C THR A 5 0.90 57.52 36.35
N LEU A 6 -0.20 56.78 36.14
CA LEU A 6 -0.24 55.33 36.05
C LEU A 6 0.50 54.90 34.76
N ALA A 7 1.66 54.26 34.90
CA ALA A 7 2.29 53.53 33.81
C ALA A 7 1.69 52.10 33.75
N ILE A 8 0.53 51.96 33.12
CA ILE A 8 -0.03 50.66 32.71
C ILE A 8 0.21 50.56 31.20
N ILE A 9 1.31 49.95 30.79
CA ILE A 9 1.49 49.59 29.39
C ILE A 9 2.02 48.16 29.32
N SER A 10 1.05 47.26 29.18
CA SER A 10 1.04 46.17 28.21
C SER A 10 2.19 45.16 28.29
N THR A 11 2.14 44.28 29.27
CA THR A 11 2.71 42.94 29.15
C THR A 11 1.71 42.01 28.45
N LEU A 12 1.48 42.20 27.15
CA LEU A 12 0.94 41.12 26.30
C LEU A 12 2.11 40.22 25.90
N ALA A 13 2.45 39.27 26.78
CA ALA A 13 3.21 38.11 26.38
C ALA A 13 2.34 37.27 25.46
N VAL A 14 2.58 37.38 24.15
CA VAL A 14 2.01 36.49 23.15
C VAL A 14 2.61 35.11 23.39
N LEU A 15 1.91 34.26 24.17
CA LEU A 15 2.18 32.82 24.16
C LEU A 15 1.74 32.29 22.80
N ALA A 16 2.68 32.24 21.85
CA ALA A 16 2.54 31.43 20.65
C ALA A 16 2.53 29.96 21.09
N ALA A 17 1.34 29.38 21.18
CA ALA A 17 1.18 27.94 21.39
C ALA A 17 1.66 27.20 20.13
N THR A 18 2.93 26.81 20.10
CA THR A 18 3.41 25.82 19.14
C THR A 18 2.84 24.47 19.57
N ALA A 19 1.72 24.09 18.96
CA ALA A 19 1.19 22.74 19.11
C ALA A 19 2.28 21.74 18.68
N PRO A 20 2.59 20.69 19.47
CA PRO A 20 3.49 19.66 19.02
C PRO A 20 2.83 18.99 17.80
N THR A 21 3.48 19.07 16.64
CA THR A 21 3.16 18.20 15.51
C THR A 21 3.44 16.78 15.96
N ALA A 22 2.39 16.08 16.39
CA ALA A 22 2.47 14.67 16.69
C ALA A 22 3.04 13.96 15.44
N PRO A 23 4.03 13.07 15.58
CA PRO A 23 4.48 12.27 14.46
C PRO A 23 3.28 11.49 13.91
N ALA A 24 3.11 11.52 12.58
CA ALA A 24 2.11 10.69 11.93
C ALA A 24 2.36 9.24 12.39
N ALA A 25 1.37 8.65 13.07
CA ALA A 25 1.44 7.25 13.48
C ALA A 25 1.82 6.41 12.24
N PRO A 26 2.74 5.43 12.36
CA PRO A 26 3.01 4.53 11.26
C PRO A 26 1.67 3.89 10.88
N ARG A 27 1.27 4.04 9.61
CA ARG A 27 0.13 3.30 9.07
C ARG A 27 0.43 1.83 9.37
N ALA A 28 -0.44 1.20 10.16
CA ALA A 28 -0.31 -0.21 10.50
C ALA A 28 -0.02 -0.99 9.21
N ALA A 29 1.03 -1.82 9.21
CA ALA A 29 1.27 -2.74 8.10
C ALA A 29 -0.05 -3.49 7.86
N PRO A 30 -0.53 -3.51 6.62
CA PRO A 30 -1.93 -3.78 6.41
C PRO A 30 -2.11 -5.31 6.58
N ALA A 31 -3.16 -5.70 7.29
CA ALA A 31 -3.28 -6.99 7.99
C ALA A 31 -3.21 -8.20 7.05
N CYS A 32 -3.44 -7.97 5.77
CA CYS A 32 -3.59 -8.97 4.74
C CYS A 32 -2.40 -9.93 4.58
N ASN A 33 -1.14 -9.47 4.68
CA ASN A 33 0.01 -10.39 4.64
C ASN A 33 0.15 -11.29 5.89
N LEU A 34 -0.52 -10.97 7.01
CA LEU A 34 -0.52 -11.80 8.21
C LEU A 34 -1.70 -12.80 8.27
N PHE A 35 -2.77 -12.56 7.52
CA PHE A 35 -4.00 -13.35 7.58
C PHE A 35 -4.36 -14.07 6.28
N CYS A 36 -3.61 -13.89 5.20
CA CYS A 36 -3.81 -14.74 4.03
C CYS A 36 -3.42 -16.19 4.36
N PRO A 37 -4.28 -17.18 4.05
CA PRO A 37 -3.90 -18.58 4.14
C PRO A 37 -2.79 -18.88 3.14
N GLU A 38 -2.07 -19.97 3.40
CA GLU A 38 -0.92 -20.37 2.59
C GLU A 38 -1.31 -20.54 1.12
N GLY A 39 -0.46 -20.02 0.23
CA GLY A 39 -0.70 -20.06 -1.21
C GLY A 39 -1.75 -19.05 -1.71
N MET A 40 -2.06 -17.98 -0.97
CA MET A 40 -2.83 -16.85 -1.49
C MET A 40 -2.02 -15.55 -1.48
N ARG A 41 -2.25 -14.69 -2.49
CA ARG A 41 -1.59 -13.39 -2.60
C ARG A 41 -2.46 -12.30 -2.02
N CYS A 42 -1.85 -11.39 -1.27
CA CYS A 42 -2.48 -10.17 -0.84
C CYS A 42 -2.41 -9.10 -1.93
N VAL A 43 -3.54 -8.47 -2.22
CA VAL A 43 -3.62 -7.28 -3.09
C VAL A 43 -4.41 -6.19 -2.40
N SER A 44 -3.93 -4.96 -2.57
CA SER A 44 -4.57 -3.75 -2.06
C SER A 44 -5.07 -2.94 -3.24
N PHE A 45 -6.39 -2.81 -3.38
CA PHE A 45 -6.99 -1.95 -4.40
C PHE A 45 -7.49 -0.65 -3.77
N PRO A 46 -7.20 0.51 -4.36
CA PRO A 46 -7.78 1.77 -3.91
C PRO A 46 -9.24 1.85 -4.38
N SER A 47 -10.18 1.97 -3.43
CA SER A 47 -11.60 2.18 -3.69
C SER A 47 -12.10 3.31 -2.78
N ASP A 48 -12.53 4.44 -3.37
CA ASP A 48 -13.12 5.58 -2.65
C ASP A 48 -12.28 6.09 -1.45
N GLY A 49 -10.96 6.17 -1.63
CA GLY A 49 -10.04 6.65 -0.58
C GLY A 49 -9.74 5.63 0.52
N VAL A 50 -10.22 4.39 0.39
CA VAL A 50 -9.91 3.26 1.27
C VAL A 50 -9.13 2.21 0.49
N SER A 51 -8.09 1.65 1.09
CA SER A 51 -7.38 0.49 0.55
C SER A 51 -8.13 -0.77 0.97
N ILE A 52 -8.83 -1.40 0.03
CA ILE A 52 -9.43 -2.71 0.28
C ILE A 52 -8.35 -3.75 0.05
N GLU A 53 -8.11 -4.55 1.09
CA GLU A 53 -7.19 -5.66 1.02
C GLU A 53 -7.95 -6.97 0.90
N MET A 54 -7.51 -7.84 -0.01
CA MET A 54 -8.06 -9.18 -0.12
C MET A 54 -7.00 -10.19 -0.54
N CYS A 55 -7.21 -11.43 -0.10
CA CYS A 55 -6.42 -12.58 -0.52
C CYS A 55 -7.07 -13.21 -1.74
N TYR A 56 -6.30 -13.47 -2.79
CA TYR A 56 -6.77 -14.21 -3.95
C TYR A 56 -5.68 -15.14 -4.49
N LYS A 57 -6.12 -16.16 -5.23
CA LYS A 57 -5.24 -17.02 -6.02
C LYS A 57 -5.28 -16.56 -7.48
N PRO A 58 -4.17 -16.06 -8.04
CA PRO A 58 -4.14 -15.63 -9.44
C PRO A 58 -4.31 -16.84 -10.36
N LEU A 59 -5.28 -16.76 -11.27
CA LEU A 59 -5.44 -17.74 -12.35
C LEU A 59 -4.46 -17.46 -13.50
N HIS A 60 -4.16 -16.17 -13.72
CA HIS A 60 -3.29 -15.67 -14.79
C HIS A 60 -2.02 -15.06 -14.21
N CYS A 61 -0.94 -15.12 -14.97
CA CYS A 61 0.38 -14.63 -14.59
C CYS A 61 1.04 -13.85 -15.73
N GLY A 62 2.13 -13.14 -15.43
CA GLY A 62 2.84 -12.29 -16.37
C GLY A 62 2.08 -11.02 -16.72
N GLY A 63 2.21 -10.59 -17.97
CA GLY A 63 1.60 -9.39 -18.54
C GLY A 63 2.22 -8.09 -18.01
N SER A 64 1.57 -6.97 -18.29
CA SER A 64 2.14 -5.65 -17.98
C SER A 64 2.21 -5.35 -16.48
N TYR A 65 1.48 -6.16 -15.70
CA TYR A 65 1.42 -6.08 -14.25
C TYR A 65 2.37 -7.09 -13.56
N HIS A 66 3.10 -7.90 -14.35
CA HIS A 66 4.08 -8.86 -13.86
C HIS A 66 3.51 -9.75 -12.73
N ILE A 67 2.31 -10.30 -12.96
CA ILE A 67 1.59 -11.06 -11.94
C ILE A 67 2.29 -12.40 -11.74
N GLU A 68 2.78 -12.69 -10.55
CA GLU A 68 3.42 -13.98 -10.25
C GLU A 68 2.39 -14.99 -9.72
N CYS A 69 2.59 -16.26 -10.05
CA CYS A 69 1.85 -17.38 -9.47
C CYS A 69 2.20 -17.59 -8.00
N ILE A 70 1.35 -18.34 -7.30
CA ILE A 70 1.60 -18.72 -5.91
C ILE A 70 2.63 -19.86 -5.83
N ASP A 71 3.13 -20.12 -4.62
CA ASP A 71 4.04 -21.24 -4.37
C ASP A 71 3.47 -22.58 -4.88
N GLY A 72 4.34 -23.38 -5.49
CA GLY A 72 3.99 -24.67 -6.08
C GLY A 72 3.33 -24.60 -7.46
N GLU A 73 3.20 -23.40 -8.04
CA GLU A 73 2.73 -23.21 -9.41
C GLU A 73 3.81 -22.62 -10.32
N VAL A 74 3.69 -22.94 -11.59
CA VAL A 74 4.51 -22.38 -12.67
C VAL A 74 3.63 -21.58 -13.60
N CYS A 75 4.15 -20.42 -14.03
CA CYS A 75 3.50 -19.61 -15.04
C CYS A 75 3.77 -20.25 -16.42
N ILE A 76 2.75 -20.82 -17.04
CA ILE A 76 2.84 -21.44 -18.36
C ILE A 76 2.17 -20.53 -19.39
N ASP A 77 2.87 -20.22 -20.47
CA ASP A 77 2.26 -19.59 -21.65
C ASP A 77 1.30 -20.59 -22.31
N ASP A 78 -0.01 -20.32 -22.22
CA ASP A 78 -1.05 -21.18 -22.80
C ASP A 78 -1.31 -20.82 -24.28
N ALA A 79 -0.77 -19.68 -24.75
CA ALA A 79 -1.03 -19.13 -26.07
C ALA A 79 -0.17 -19.75 -27.20
N GLY A 80 0.87 -20.52 -26.88
CA GLY A 80 1.69 -21.22 -27.87
C GLY A 80 2.46 -20.28 -28.79
N THR A 81 2.74 -19.06 -28.32
CA THR A 81 3.54 -18.05 -29.02
C THR A 81 4.92 -17.97 -28.38
N GLU A 82 5.95 -17.62 -29.14
CA GLU A 82 7.37 -17.53 -28.70
C GLU A 82 7.62 -16.35 -27.74
N CYS A 83 6.84 -16.29 -26.66
CA CYS A 83 6.70 -15.17 -25.77
C CYS A 83 6.89 -15.69 -24.35
N ASP A 84 7.84 -15.13 -23.60
CA ASP A 84 8.15 -15.59 -22.26
C ASP A 84 7.35 -14.77 -21.23
N PRO A 85 6.38 -15.36 -20.50
CA PRO A 85 5.53 -14.62 -19.56
C PRO A 85 6.28 -14.12 -18.32
N ASN A 86 7.53 -14.53 -18.12
CA ASN A 86 8.39 -14.03 -17.04
C ASN A 86 9.23 -12.80 -17.48
N SER A 87 9.39 -12.58 -18.78
CA SER A 87 10.26 -11.53 -19.32
C SER A 87 9.51 -10.48 -20.15
N ASP A 88 8.41 -10.85 -20.79
CA ASP A 88 7.68 -9.98 -21.73
C ASP A 88 6.45 -9.31 -21.09
N THR A 89 6.42 -7.98 -21.15
CA THR A 89 5.38 -7.12 -20.54
C THR A 89 4.01 -7.22 -21.22
N ASN A 90 3.91 -7.88 -22.38
CA ASN A 90 2.64 -8.12 -23.08
C ASN A 90 2.22 -9.60 -23.05
N CYS A 91 2.97 -10.44 -22.33
CA CYS A 91 2.83 -11.87 -22.39
C CYS A 91 2.09 -12.40 -21.17
N THR A 92 0.87 -12.90 -21.37
CA THR A 92 0.02 -13.36 -20.27
C THR A 92 0.03 -14.88 -20.24
N GLY A 93 0.44 -15.48 -19.13
CA GLY A 93 0.40 -16.91 -18.89
C GLY A 93 -0.76 -17.33 -17.98
N THR A 94 -0.84 -18.64 -17.74
CA THR A 94 -1.75 -19.26 -16.78
C THR A 94 -0.96 -19.97 -15.70
N CYS A 95 -1.37 -19.79 -14.44
CA CYS A 95 -0.78 -20.53 -13.33
C CYS A 95 -1.24 -21.98 -13.37
N LYS A 96 -0.29 -22.90 -13.40
CA LYS A 96 -0.53 -24.35 -13.38
C LYS A 96 0.28 -24.99 -12.25
N PRO A 97 -0.21 -26.09 -11.64
CA PRO A 97 0.59 -26.86 -10.70
C PRO A 97 1.94 -27.25 -11.31
N GLN A 98 3.01 -27.07 -10.55
CA GLN A 98 4.33 -27.51 -10.96
C GLN A 98 4.34 -29.04 -11.09
N PRO A 99 4.78 -29.61 -12.23
CA PRO A 99 4.84 -31.06 -12.38
C PRO A 99 5.84 -31.63 -11.36
N SER A 100 5.38 -32.62 -10.59
CA SER A 100 6.14 -33.33 -9.54
C SER A 100 7.12 -34.34 -10.10
#